data_AF-A0A9D5BNA0-F1
#
_entry.id   AF-A0A9D5BNA0-F1
#
_cell.length_a   1.000
_cell.length_b   1.000
_cell.length_c   1.000
_cell.angle_alpha   90.00
_cell.angle_beta   90.00
_cell.angle_gamma   90.00
#
_symmetry.space_group_name_H-M   'P 1'
#
loop_
_entity.id
_entity.type
_entity.pdbx_description
1 polymer ?
#
loop_
_entity_poly.entity_id
_entity_poly.type
_entity_poly.pdbx_seq_one_letter_code
_entity_poly.pdbx_strand_id
1 'polypeptide(L)'
;MNHKTEKEAVLAKCCLKDDLKIDYLLLPSITIEQTPVVDWLTINSVHPSMIECAHHKANIHTEKGLVCSCILRNALICTPHNGRTYITTDIMELNGNSPLEVRDGEVTSYKKYFKQKHGIQLRFEHQRLLKARHVFPVKNYCHGYRQAKDRDVSKTFVEIPPELCYIIMSPIPVSVLYSFAFIPSIMHRIEGLLVAFNFKKMHLDHCPQNGIETFKVLEAMTTKTCKETFHYESLETLGDSFLKYAVSQQLFYTYQNHHEGLLSVKREKIISNASLCKLGCGFRLPVIFLSLLLLL
;
A
#
# COMPACT_ATOMS: atom_id res chain seq x y z
N MET A 1 13.87 23.04 17.68
CA MET A 1 14.73 21.90 17.31
C MET A 1 14.64 20.72 18.29
N ASN A 2 13.48 20.48 18.95
CA ASN A 2 13.35 19.44 19.99
C ASN A 2 12.05 18.61 19.95
N HIS A 3 11.25 18.68 18.88
CA HIS A 3 10.00 17.90 18.77
C HIS A 3 10.14 16.50 18.14
N LYS A 4 11.34 16.15 17.67
CA LYS A 4 11.60 14.84 17.05
C LYS A 4 12.05 13.80 18.09
N THR A 5 12.78 14.25 19.10
CA THR A 5 13.40 13.42 20.14
C THR A 5 12.40 12.87 21.17
N GLU A 6 11.26 13.54 21.40
CA GLU A 6 10.23 13.04 22.33
C GLU A 6 9.31 11.96 21.72
N LYS A 7 9.16 11.92 20.39
CA LYS A 7 8.34 10.89 19.71
C LYS A 7 8.99 9.51 19.77
N GLU A 8 10.33 9.45 19.71
CA GLU A 8 11.10 8.21 19.78
C GLU A 8 11.18 7.66 21.22
N ALA A 9 11.22 8.54 22.23
CA ALA A 9 11.35 8.15 23.63
C ALA A 9 10.08 7.46 24.21
N VAL A 10 8.90 7.75 23.66
CA VAL A 10 7.63 7.15 24.12
C VAL A 10 7.35 5.81 23.46
N LEU A 11 7.75 5.63 22.20
CA LEU A 11 7.71 4.34 21.50
C LEU A 11 8.63 3.30 22.16
N ALA A 12 9.77 3.73 22.71
CA ALA A 12 10.75 2.85 23.36
C ALA A 12 10.32 2.28 24.72
N LYS A 13 9.19 2.72 25.31
CA LYS A 13 8.75 2.29 26.65
C LYS A 13 7.52 1.37 26.67
N CYS A 14 6.99 1.02 25.51
CA CYS A 14 5.92 0.02 25.34
C CYS A 14 6.45 -1.38 25.05
N CYS A 15 7.77 -1.59 25.12
CA CYS A 15 8.42 -2.88 24.88
C CYS A 15 7.93 -3.93 25.90
N LEU A 16 7.22 -4.92 25.38
CA LEU A 16 7.00 -6.19 26.07
C LEU A 16 8.38 -6.77 26.41
N LYS A 17 8.48 -7.51 27.52
CA LYS A 17 9.73 -8.16 27.95
C LYS A 17 10.26 -9.25 27.00
N ASP A 18 9.65 -9.40 25.82
CA ASP A 18 10.11 -10.22 24.70
C ASP A 18 9.88 -9.43 23.40
N ASP A 19 10.71 -8.43 23.11
CA ASP A 19 10.81 -7.81 21.78
C ASP A 19 11.46 -8.81 20.80
N LEU A 20 10.77 -9.92 20.52
CA LEU A 20 11.04 -10.68 19.33
C LEU A 20 10.56 -9.80 18.17
N LYS A 21 11.47 -8.99 17.63
CA LYS A 21 11.29 -8.34 16.35
C LYS A 21 11.21 -9.46 15.30
N ILE A 22 9.99 -9.92 15.03
CA ILE A 22 9.74 -10.93 14.01
C ILE A 22 9.74 -10.19 12.67
N ASP A 23 10.81 -10.38 11.92
CA ASP A 23 10.89 -9.91 10.54
C ASP A 23 10.21 -10.94 9.63
N TYR A 24 9.15 -10.53 8.94
CA TYR A 24 8.46 -11.37 7.97
C TYR A 24 9.04 -11.16 6.58
N LEU A 25 9.37 -12.25 5.90
CA LEU A 25 9.81 -12.23 4.51
C LEU A 25 8.67 -12.73 3.60
N LEU A 26 8.23 -11.88 2.68
CA LEU A 26 7.25 -12.23 1.67
C LEU A 26 7.96 -12.66 0.40
N LEU A 27 7.78 -13.92 0.00
CA LEU A 27 8.42 -14.50 -1.18
C LEU A 27 7.36 -14.96 -2.19
N PRO A 28 7.61 -14.80 -3.50
CA PRO A 28 6.77 -15.41 -4.52
C PRO A 28 6.83 -16.94 -4.38
N SER A 29 5.69 -17.60 -4.55
CA SER A 29 5.59 -19.06 -4.51
C SER A 29 4.97 -19.59 -5.79
N ILE A 30 5.49 -20.74 -6.24
CA ILE A 30 4.94 -21.57 -7.30
C ILE A 30 4.41 -22.88 -6.69
N THR A 31 3.42 -23.49 -7.33
CA THR A 31 2.87 -24.76 -6.90
C THR A 31 3.44 -25.89 -7.75
N ILE A 32 4.13 -26.83 -7.12
CA ILE A 32 4.62 -28.06 -7.76
C ILE A 32 3.93 -29.22 -7.04
N GLU A 33 3.15 -30.03 -7.78
CA GLU A 33 2.47 -31.21 -7.21
C GLU A 33 1.66 -30.89 -5.94
N GLN A 34 0.92 -29.76 -5.94
CA GLN A 34 0.14 -29.24 -4.80
C GLN A 34 0.95 -28.71 -3.61
N THR A 35 2.28 -28.73 -3.67
CA THR A 35 3.14 -28.13 -2.64
C THR A 35 3.59 -26.72 -3.03
N PRO A 36 3.47 -25.73 -2.13
CA PRO A 36 4.01 -24.40 -2.37
C PRO A 36 5.53 -24.41 -2.21
N VAL A 37 6.24 -24.02 -3.26
CA VAL A 37 7.70 -23.89 -3.28
C VAL A 37 8.05 -22.44 -3.57
N VAL A 38 9.20 -21.97 -3.07
CA VAL A 38 9.70 -20.62 -3.34
C VAL A 38 10.11 -20.50 -4.81
N ASP A 39 9.63 -19.43 -5.47
CA ASP A 39 9.99 -19.12 -6.85
C ASP A 39 11.34 -18.39 -6.91
N TRP A 40 12.43 -19.17 -6.84
CA TRP A 40 13.78 -18.66 -6.92
C TRP A 40 14.10 -18.00 -8.26
N LEU A 41 13.44 -18.41 -9.36
CA LEU A 41 13.64 -17.79 -10.68
C LEU A 41 13.16 -16.34 -10.66
N THR A 42 11.96 -16.10 -10.13
CA THR A 42 11.42 -14.75 -9.97
C THR A 42 12.25 -13.92 -8.98
N ILE A 43 12.76 -14.50 -7.89
CA ILE A 43 13.65 -13.79 -6.95
C ILE A 43 14.95 -13.37 -7.63
N ASN A 44 15.57 -14.25 -8.40
CA ASN A 44 16.81 -13.95 -9.12
C ASN A 44 16.61 -12.97 -10.28
N SER A 45 15.37 -12.76 -10.74
CA SER A 45 15.04 -11.80 -11.80
C SER A 45 15.47 -10.36 -11.50
N VAL A 46 15.65 -10.01 -10.22
CA VAL A 46 16.10 -8.69 -9.74
C VAL A 46 17.53 -8.36 -10.20
N HIS A 47 18.31 -9.40 -10.52
CA HIS A 47 19.66 -9.28 -11.09
C HIS A 47 19.67 -9.81 -12.53
N PRO A 48 19.15 -9.04 -13.51
CA PRO A 48 19.04 -9.50 -14.90
C PRO A 48 20.40 -9.81 -15.53
N SER A 49 21.50 -9.26 -15.01
CA SER A 49 22.86 -9.59 -15.44
C SER A 49 23.31 -11.00 -15.11
N MET A 50 22.67 -11.66 -14.14
CA MET A 50 22.96 -13.05 -13.76
C MET A 50 22.15 -14.06 -14.59
N ILE A 51 21.25 -13.57 -15.45
CA ILE A 51 20.34 -14.40 -16.23
C ILE A 51 20.78 -14.39 -17.68
N GLU A 52 21.38 -15.51 -18.09
CA GLU A 52 21.83 -15.73 -19.45
C GLU A 52 20.87 -16.65 -20.20
N CYS A 53 20.73 -16.42 -21.51
CA CYS A 53 20.00 -17.33 -22.38
C CYS A 53 20.94 -18.44 -22.87
N ALA A 54 20.71 -19.67 -22.40
CA ALA A 54 21.53 -20.82 -22.81
C ALA A 54 21.31 -21.27 -24.27
N HIS A 55 20.22 -20.87 -24.91
CA HIS A 55 19.78 -21.42 -26.20
C HIS A 55 19.97 -20.48 -27.39
N HIS A 56 20.04 -19.17 -27.17
CA HIS A 56 20.07 -18.18 -28.24
C HIS A 56 21.13 -17.12 -27.98
N LYS A 57 21.82 -16.71 -29.05
CA LYS A 57 22.80 -15.63 -29.00
C LYS A 57 22.11 -14.29 -28.78
N ALA A 58 22.71 -13.45 -27.93
CA ALA A 58 22.29 -12.07 -27.77
C ALA A 58 22.39 -11.32 -29.12
N ASN A 59 21.32 -10.63 -29.50
CA ASN A 59 21.19 -9.95 -30.79
C ASN A 59 20.37 -8.66 -30.75
N ILE A 60 19.86 -8.27 -29.58
CA ILE A 60 19.08 -7.04 -29.40
C ILE A 60 19.88 -6.07 -28.54
N HIS A 61 20.12 -4.88 -29.06
CA HIS A 61 20.77 -3.80 -28.34
C HIS A 61 19.78 -3.12 -27.39
N THR A 62 20.18 -3.02 -26.14
CA THR A 62 19.52 -2.25 -25.07
C THR A 62 20.42 -1.12 -24.60
N GLU A 63 19.94 -0.30 -23.67
CA GLU A 63 20.70 0.84 -23.13
C GLU A 63 22.04 0.39 -22.48
N LYS A 64 22.08 -0.78 -21.84
CA LYS A 64 23.28 -1.32 -21.18
C LYS A 64 24.06 -2.39 -21.95
N GLY A 65 23.61 -2.77 -23.15
CA GLY A 65 24.33 -3.75 -23.96
C GLY A 65 23.43 -4.72 -24.71
N LEU A 66 24.03 -5.79 -25.21
CA LEU A 66 23.36 -6.77 -26.04
C LEU A 66 22.69 -7.84 -25.19
N VAL A 67 21.42 -8.15 -25.48
CA VAL A 67 20.67 -9.20 -24.80
C VAL A 67 19.96 -10.11 -25.79
N CYS A 68 19.57 -11.28 -25.31
CA CYS A 68 18.72 -12.20 -26.06
C CYS A 68 17.25 -11.75 -26.00
N SER A 69 16.51 -11.97 -27.08
CA SER A 69 15.04 -11.77 -27.15
C SER A 69 14.28 -12.47 -26.03
N CYS A 70 14.74 -13.65 -25.58
CA CYS A 70 14.12 -14.39 -24.47
C CYS A 70 14.13 -13.58 -23.16
N ILE A 71 15.21 -12.84 -22.89
CA ILE A 71 15.36 -12.02 -21.68
C ILE A 71 14.42 -10.81 -21.75
N LEU A 72 14.07 -10.35 -22.94
CA LEU A 72 13.15 -9.23 -23.12
C LEU A 72 11.68 -9.65 -23.07
N ARG A 73 11.35 -10.93 -22.88
CA ARG A 73 9.96 -11.38 -22.72
C ARG A 73 9.59 -11.40 -21.24
N ASN A 74 8.49 -10.74 -20.86
CA ASN A 74 8.09 -10.55 -19.45
C ASN A 74 9.19 -9.86 -18.61
N ALA A 75 9.87 -8.88 -19.20
CA ALA A 75 10.85 -8.06 -18.51
C ALA A 75 10.19 -6.78 -18.00
N LEU A 76 10.55 -6.38 -16.79
CA LEU A 76 10.27 -5.05 -16.28
C LEU A 76 11.38 -4.12 -16.78
N ILE A 77 11.01 -3.14 -17.61
CA ILE A 77 11.92 -2.21 -18.24
C ILE A 77 11.58 -0.76 -17.87
N CYS A 78 12.57 0.11 -17.85
CA CYS A 78 12.41 1.55 -17.75
C CYS A 78 12.94 2.21 -19.03
N THR A 79 12.31 3.29 -19.44
CA THR A 79 12.84 4.16 -20.51
C THR A 79 13.39 5.44 -19.90
N PRO A 80 14.72 5.61 -19.77
CA PRO A 80 15.32 6.74 -19.04
C PRO A 80 14.90 8.11 -19.57
N HIS A 81 14.66 8.23 -20.88
CA HIS A 81 14.29 9.50 -21.53
C HIS A 81 12.96 10.11 -21.07
N ASN A 82 12.08 9.33 -20.44
CA ASN A 82 10.80 9.80 -19.94
C ASN A 82 10.48 9.33 -18.50
N GLY A 83 11.37 8.54 -17.89
CA GLY A 83 11.23 7.99 -16.53
C GLY A 83 10.08 6.99 -16.35
N ARG A 84 9.53 6.42 -17.43
CA ARG A 84 8.39 5.50 -17.37
C ARG A 84 8.84 4.05 -17.35
N THR A 85 8.08 3.25 -16.61
CA THR A 85 8.28 1.81 -16.47
C THR A 85 7.21 1.02 -17.21
N TYR A 86 7.64 -0.04 -17.88
CA TYR A 86 6.81 -0.90 -18.69
C TYR A 86 7.11 -2.37 -18.43
N ILE A 87 6.15 -3.22 -18.74
CA ILE A 87 6.36 -4.67 -18.80
C ILE A 87 6.27 -5.10 -20.25
N THR A 88 7.34 -5.72 -20.74
CA THR A 88 7.38 -6.25 -22.10
C THR A 88 6.54 -7.52 -22.21
N THR A 89 5.85 -7.68 -23.33
CA THR A 89 5.06 -8.89 -23.61
C THR A 89 5.62 -9.66 -24.79
N ASP A 90 6.03 -8.95 -25.84
CA ASP A 90 6.49 -9.58 -27.06
C ASP A 90 7.39 -8.63 -27.88
N ILE A 91 7.99 -9.16 -28.94
CA ILE A 91 8.75 -8.42 -29.93
C ILE A 91 7.88 -8.26 -31.19
N MET A 92 7.75 -7.03 -31.66
CA MET A 92 6.97 -6.68 -32.84
C MET A 92 7.75 -6.93 -34.13
N GLU A 93 7.04 -7.03 -35.26
CA GLU A 93 7.66 -7.00 -36.59
C GLU A 93 8.04 -5.58 -37.05
N LEU A 94 7.57 -4.55 -36.34
CA LEU A 94 7.88 -3.15 -36.58
C LEU A 94 9.32 -2.80 -36.15
N ASN A 95 9.92 -1.81 -36.79
CA ASN A 95 11.25 -1.27 -36.45
C ASN A 95 11.24 0.28 -36.42
N GLY A 96 12.40 0.89 -36.19
CA GLY A 96 12.55 2.35 -36.11
C GLY A 96 12.14 3.11 -37.37
N ASN A 97 12.13 2.45 -38.53
CA ASN A 97 11.73 3.02 -39.81
C ASN A 97 10.25 2.77 -40.16
N SER A 98 9.56 1.93 -39.40
CA SER A 98 8.12 1.68 -39.57
C SER A 98 7.29 2.94 -39.31
N PRO A 99 6.11 3.06 -39.95
CA PRO A 99 5.19 4.17 -39.71
C PRO A 99 4.60 4.10 -38.30
N LEU A 100 4.39 5.28 -37.72
CA LEU A 100 3.77 5.57 -36.44
C LEU A 100 2.71 6.65 -36.68
N GLU A 101 1.47 6.31 -36.34
CA GLU A 101 0.36 7.26 -36.35
C GLU A 101 0.40 8.10 -35.07
N VAL A 102 0.63 9.40 -35.22
CA VAL A 102 0.58 10.35 -34.11
C VAL A 102 -0.87 10.80 -33.90
N ARG A 103 -1.21 11.26 -32.69
CA ARG A 103 -2.58 11.64 -32.30
C ARG A 103 -3.22 12.70 -33.20
N ASP A 104 -2.43 13.46 -33.94
CA ASP A 104 -2.87 14.51 -34.86
C ASP A 104 -3.16 14.00 -36.28
N GLY A 105 -3.11 12.68 -36.50
CA GLY A 105 -3.32 12.04 -37.81
C GLY A 105 -2.08 12.07 -38.73
N GLU A 106 -1.00 12.73 -38.30
CA GLU A 106 0.27 12.72 -39.02
C GLU A 106 0.96 11.35 -38.88
N VAL A 107 1.36 10.79 -40.03
CA VAL A 107 2.15 9.55 -40.08
C VAL A 107 3.63 9.93 -40.13
N THR A 108 4.36 9.57 -39.08
CA THR A 108 5.83 9.74 -39.02
C THR A 108 6.50 8.39 -38.79
N SER A 109 7.82 8.28 -38.90
CA SER A 109 8.50 7.05 -38.47
C SER A 109 8.90 7.15 -37.00
N TYR A 110 9.02 6.01 -36.30
CA TYR A 110 9.49 5.97 -34.91
C TYR A 110 10.80 6.76 -34.73
N LYS A 111 11.76 6.58 -35.64
CA LYS A 111 13.02 7.35 -35.66
C LYS A 111 12.79 8.85 -35.68
N LYS A 112 11.92 9.34 -36.57
CA LYS A 112 11.61 10.78 -36.68
C LYS A 112 10.92 11.28 -35.41
N TYR A 113 9.96 10.51 -34.90
CA TYR A 113 9.25 10.84 -33.68
C TYR A 113 10.18 10.98 -32.48
N PHE A 114 11.07 10.00 -32.22
CA PHE A 114 12.02 10.07 -31.11
C PHE A 114 13.05 11.20 -31.29
N LYS A 115 13.47 11.49 -32.53
CA LYS A 115 14.36 12.62 -32.82
C LYS A 115 13.69 13.96 -32.56
N GLN A 116 12.46 14.15 -33.03
CA GLN A 116 11.74 15.43 -32.91
C GLN A 116 11.24 15.68 -31.48
N LYS A 117 10.67 14.66 -30.83
CA LYS A 117 10.03 14.80 -29.52
C LYS A 117 11.00 14.69 -28.36
N HIS A 118 12.01 13.83 -28.47
CA HIS A 118 12.92 13.53 -27.38
C HIS A 118 14.38 13.91 -27.69
N GLY A 119 14.69 14.39 -28.91
CA GLY A 119 16.07 14.69 -29.31
C GLY A 119 16.95 13.44 -29.49
N ILE A 120 16.35 12.25 -29.56
CA ILE A 120 17.07 10.98 -29.58
C ILE A 120 17.22 10.47 -31.01
N GLN A 121 18.47 10.29 -31.45
CA GLN A 121 18.77 9.64 -32.71
C GLN A 121 18.94 8.14 -32.50
N LEU A 122 18.00 7.35 -33.02
CA LEU A 122 18.05 5.90 -32.94
C LEU A 122 19.27 5.37 -33.71
N ARG A 123 20.05 4.48 -33.11
CA ARG A 123 21.26 3.91 -33.73
C ARG A 123 20.95 2.60 -34.44
N PHE A 124 20.03 1.81 -33.88
CA PHE A 124 19.64 0.51 -34.39
C PHE A 124 18.25 0.57 -35.04
N GLU A 125 18.13 1.36 -36.11
CA GLU A 125 16.85 1.68 -36.74
C GLU A 125 16.12 0.47 -37.36
N HIS A 126 16.86 -0.57 -37.74
CA HIS A 126 16.32 -1.81 -38.27
C HIS A 126 15.94 -2.83 -37.18
N GLN A 127 16.30 -2.55 -35.92
CA GLN A 127 15.97 -3.42 -34.81
C GLN A 127 14.47 -3.40 -34.53
N ARG A 128 13.93 -4.58 -34.26
CA ARG A 128 12.52 -4.77 -33.93
C ARG A 128 12.13 -4.07 -32.64
N LEU A 129 10.93 -3.49 -32.61
CA LEU A 129 10.37 -2.80 -31.44
C LEU A 129 9.81 -3.80 -30.43
N LEU A 130 9.78 -3.41 -29.16
CA LEU A 130 9.13 -4.16 -28.09
C LEU A 130 7.67 -3.76 -27.98
N LYS A 131 6.79 -4.74 -27.86
CA LYS A 131 5.43 -4.55 -27.37
C LYS A 131 5.47 -4.55 -25.85
N ALA A 132 5.09 -3.44 -25.25
CA ALA A 132 5.10 -3.29 -23.80
C ALA A 132 3.80 -2.67 -23.30
N ARG A 133 3.49 -2.89 -22.02
CA ARG A 133 2.35 -2.31 -21.32
C ARG A 133 2.83 -1.48 -20.15
N HIS A 134 2.11 -0.41 -19.83
CA HIS A 134 2.40 0.36 -18.63
C HIS A 134 2.27 -0.51 -17.37
N VAL A 135 3.20 -0.34 -16.43
CA VAL A 135 3.02 -0.91 -15.08
C VAL A 135 1.77 -0.27 -14.47
N PHE A 136 0.93 -1.08 -13.85
CA PHE A 136 -0.26 -0.59 -13.18
C PHE A 136 0.16 0.30 -11.98
N PRO A 137 -0.58 1.38 -11.68
CA PRO A 137 -0.31 2.18 -10.50
C PRO A 137 -0.63 1.35 -9.25
N VAL A 138 0.27 1.40 -8.25
CA VAL A 138 -0.01 0.84 -6.92
C VAL A 138 -1.11 1.69 -6.29
N LYS A 139 -2.22 1.04 -5.95
CA LYS A 139 -3.40 1.68 -5.37
C LYS A 139 -3.51 1.29 -3.91
N ASN A 140 -4.06 2.19 -3.09
CA ASN A 140 -4.50 1.82 -1.75
C ASN A 140 -5.85 1.11 -1.86
N TYR A 141 -5.86 -0.19 -1.58
CA TYR A 141 -7.04 -1.05 -1.65
C TYR A 141 -7.81 -1.13 -0.32
N CYS A 142 -7.35 -0.45 0.74
CA CYS A 142 -8.07 -0.31 2.00
C CYS A 142 -9.17 0.77 1.93
N HIS A 143 -9.17 1.62 0.91
CA HIS A 143 -10.17 2.68 0.76
C HIS A 143 -11.54 2.13 0.41
N GLY A 144 -12.58 2.61 1.12
CA GLY A 144 -13.95 2.12 0.95
C GLY A 144 -14.71 2.65 -0.26
N TYR A 145 -14.16 3.62 -0.97
CA TYR A 145 -14.75 4.08 -2.23
C TYR A 145 -14.36 3.13 -3.35
N ARG A 146 -15.37 2.64 -4.09
CA ARG A 146 -15.17 2.14 -5.44
C ARG A 146 -14.47 3.26 -6.20
N GLN A 147 -13.16 3.13 -6.37
CA GLN A 147 -12.42 4.04 -7.25
C GLN A 147 -13.19 4.05 -8.56
N ALA A 148 -13.47 5.25 -9.08
CA ALA A 148 -14.03 5.38 -10.42
C ALA A 148 -13.24 4.44 -11.34
N LYS A 149 -13.91 3.79 -12.30
CA LYS A 149 -13.23 3.02 -13.35
C LYS A 149 -12.32 3.99 -14.11
N ASP A 150 -11.13 4.26 -13.56
CA ASP A 150 -10.05 4.88 -14.29
C ASP A 150 -9.90 4.01 -15.52
N ARG A 151 -9.90 4.65 -16.70
CA ARG A 151 -9.52 3.95 -17.92
C ARG A 151 -8.16 3.33 -17.63
N ASP A 152 -8.10 2.00 -17.55
CA ASP A 152 -6.88 1.26 -17.22
C ASP A 152 -5.82 1.56 -18.29
N VAL A 153 -5.01 2.61 -18.08
CA VAL A 153 -3.85 2.94 -18.92
C VAL A 153 -2.86 1.76 -18.97
N SER A 154 -2.93 0.86 -17.98
CA SER A 154 -2.20 -0.41 -17.94
C SER A 154 -2.60 -1.43 -19.01
N LYS A 155 -3.75 -1.27 -19.69
CA LYS A 155 -4.20 -2.16 -20.77
C LYS A 155 -3.76 -1.72 -22.16
N THR A 156 -3.33 -0.46 -22.32
CA THR A 156 -2.84 0.02 -23.62
C THR A 156 -1.40 -0.46 -23.84
N PHE A 157 -1.19 -1.08 -25.00
CA PHE A 157 0.16 -1.43 -25.45
C PHE A 157 0.85 -0.19 -26.03
N VAL A 158 2.17 -0.19 -25.92
CA VAL A 158 3.08 0.81 -26.46
C VAL A 158 4.25 0.08 -27.12
N GLU A 159 4.64 0.56 -28.28
CA GLU A 159 5.80 0.09 -29.02
C GLU A 159 7.04 0.90 -28.63
N ILE A 160 8.10 0.22 -28.20
CA ILE A 160 9.30 0.86 -27.65
C ILE A 160 10.56 0.30 -28.30
N PRO A 161 11.48 1.15 -28.81
CA PRO A 161 12.78 0.68 -29.31
C PRO A 161 13.61 0.07 -28.16
N PRO A 162 14.09 -1.20 -28.28
CA PRO A 162 14.83 -1.84 -27.20
C PRO A 162 16.09 -1.09 -26.77
N GLU A 163 16.75 -0.36 -27.68
CA GLU A 163 17.96 0.43 -27.39
C GLU A 163 17.73 1.56 -26.37
N LEU A 164 16.48 1.95 -26.14
CA LEU A 164 16.08 2.95 -25.15
C LEU A 164 15.65 2.34 -23.81
N CYS A 165 15.66 1.00 -23.72
CA CYS A 165 15.15 0.27 -22.57
C CYS A 165 16.30 -0.12 -21.64
N TYR A 166 16.12 0.22 -20.37
CA TYR A 166 16.90 -0.28 -19.26
C TYR A 166 16.15 -1.43 -18.59
N ILE A 167 16.74 -2.63 -18.51
CA ILE A 167 16.11 -3.79 -17.86
C ILE A 167 16.29 -3.67 -16.35
N ILE A 168 15.17 -3.62 -15.61
CA ILE A 168 15.17 -3.63 -14.14
C ILE A 168 15.10 -5.07 -13.64
N MET A 169 14.15 -5.87 -14.16
CA MET A 169 13.97 -7.26 -13.75
C MET A 169 13.61 -8.14 -14.95
N SER A 170 14.14 -9.36 -15.01
CA SER A 170 13.71 -10.36 -16.00
C SER A 170 14.19 -11.77 -15.63
N PRO A 171 13.39 -12.84 -15.78
CA PRO A 171 11.97 -12.82 -16.17
C PRO A 171 11.09 -12.55 -14.95
N ILE A 172 10.06 -11.72 -15.08
CA ILE A 172 9.07 -11.50 -14.01
C ILE A 172 7.64 -11.71 -14.52
N PRO A 173 6.92 -12.73 -14.00
CA PRO A 173 5.53 -12.94 -14.35
C PRO A 173 4.70 -11.72 -13.95
N VAL A 174 3.81 -11.29 -14.83
CA VAL A 174 3.00 -10.10 -14.55
C VAL A 174 1.99 -10.33 -13.42
N SER A 175 1.55 -11.57 -13.23
CA SER A 175 0.77 -11.98 -12.06
C SER A 175 1.50 -11.67 -10.75
N VAL A 176 2.82 -11.92 -10.69
CA VAL A 176 3.63 -11.64 -9.50
C VAL A 176 3.65 -10.14 -9.23
N LEU A 177 3.90 -9.31 -10.24
CA LEU A 177 3.84 -7.85 -10.10
C LEU A 177 2.47 -7.40 -9.57
N TYR A 178 1.37 -7.89 -10.18
CA TYR A 178 0.02 -7.58 -9.70
C TYR A 178 -0.18 -7.98 -8.23
N SER A 179 0.26 -9.17 -7.82
CA SER A 179 0.20 -9.60 -6.42
C SER A 179 0.96 -8.66 -5.48
N PHE A 180 2.17 -8.24 -5.87
CA PHE A 180 2.97 -7.29 -5.10
C PHE A 180 2.31 -5.91 -4.96
N ALA A 181 1.46 -5.51 -5.89
CA ALA A 181 0.68 -4.27 -5.80
C ALA A 181 -0.24 -4.19 -4.57
N PHE A 182 -0.72 -5.34 -4.11
CA PHE A 182 -1.65 -5.43 -2.98
C PHE A 182 -0.93 -5.48 -1.62
N ILE A 183 0.36 -5.85 -1.60
CA ILE A 183 1.13 -6.06 -0.38
C ILE A 183 1.10 -4.85 0.56
N PRO A 184 1.27 -3.59 0.11
CA PRO A 184 1.19 -2.45 1.03
C PRO A 184 -0.17 -2.35 1.76
N SER A 185 -1.27 -2.65 1.07
CA SER A 185 -2.62 -2.60 1.66
C SER A 185 -2.86 -3.78 2.61
N ILE A 186 -2.38 -4.98 2.24
CA ILE A 186 -2.47 -6.17 3.09
C ILE A 186 -1.66 -5.98 4.37
N MET A 187 -0.41 -5.52 4.24
CA MET A 187 0.47 -5.30 5.39
C MET A 187 -0.10 -4.25 6.34
N HIS A 188 -0.63 -3.15 5.81
CA HIS A 188 -1.31 -2.14 6.62
C HIS A 188 -2.48 -2.72 7.43
N ARG A 189 -3.29 -3.60 6.81
CA ARG A 189 -4.41 -4.26 7.51
C ARG A 189 -3.92 -5.24 8.57
N ILE A 190 -2.90 -6.05 8.28
CA ILE A 190 -2.31 -6.99 9.24
C ILE A 190 -1.77 -6.23 10.44
N GLU A 191 -0.99 -5.17 10.20
CA GLU A 191 -0.44 -4.32 11.24
C GLU A 191 -1.54 -3.73 12.13
N GLY A 192 -2.58 -3.13 11.53
CA GLY A 192 -3.71 -2.58 12.27
C GLY A 192 -4.42 -3.64 13.13
N LEU A 193 -4.65 -4.84 12.59
CA LEU A 193 -5.25 -5.96 13.33
C LEU A 193 -4.36 -6.44 14.48
N LEU A 194 -3.05 -6.51 14.29
CA LEU A 194 -2.10 -6.89 15.35
C LEU A 194 -2.09 -5.85 16.47
N VAL A 195 -2.10 -4.57 16.13
CA VAL A 195 -2.20 -3.48 17.12
C VAL A 195 -3.52 -3.58 17.89
N ALA A 196 -4.65 -3.78 17.21
CA ALA A 196 -5.96 -3.94 17.84
C ALA A 196 -6.03 -5.19 18.73
N PHE A 197 -5.40 -6.29 18.30
CA PHE A 197 -5.31 -7.52 19.07
C PHE A 197 -4.51 -7.33 20.35
N ASN A 198 -3.33 -6.70 20.25
CA ASN A 198 -2.48 -6.41 21.40
C ASN A 198 -3.18 -5.44 22.37
N PHE A 199 -3.87 -4.44 21.84
CA PHE A 199 -4.68 -3.53 22.64
C PHE A 199 -5.78 -4.26 23.41
N LYS A 200 -6.54 -5.13 22.71
CA LYS A 200 -7.55 -5.98 23.33
C LYS A 200 -6.95 -6.84 24.45
N LYS A 201 -5.83 -7.50 24.19
CA LYS A 201 -5.13 -8.34 25.17
C LYS A 201 -4.72 -7.56 26.42
N MET A 202 -4.14 -6.37 26.24
CA MET A 202 -3.66 -5.55 27.37
C MET A 202 -4.79 -5.02 28.26
N HIS A 203 -5.93 -4.65 27.67
CA HIS A 203 -6.97 -3.89 28.39
C HIS A 203 -8.27 -4.66 28.63
N LEU A 204 -8.55 -5.72 27.88
CA LEU A 204 -9.84 -6.43 27.94
C LEU A 204 -9.74 -7.84 28.53
N ASP A 205 -8.55 -8.46 28.66
CA ASP A 205 -8.38 -9.83 29.17
C ASP A 205 -8.93 -10.08 30.60
N HIS A 206 -9.16 -9.02 31.38
CA HIS A 206 -9.74 -9.10 32.72
C HIS A 206 -11.28 -9.23 32.74
N CYS A 207 -11.94 -9.23 31.57
CA CYS A 207 -13.39 -9.34 31.47
C CYS A 207 -13.79 -10.75 30.97
N PRO A 208 -14.38 -11.62 31.81
CA PRO A 208 -14.73 -13.00 31.44
C PRO A 208 -15.84 -13.10 30.38
N GLN A 209 -16.42 -11.98 29.92
CA GLN A 209 -17.42 -11.90 28.86
C GLN A 209 -16.85 -11.42 27.51
N ASN A 210 -15.57 -11.68 27.23
CA ASN A 210 -14.83 -11.19 26.06
C ASN A 210 -15.29 -11.77 24.71
N GLY A 211 -16.50 -11.41 24.27
CA GLY A 211 -17.04 -11.68 22.94
C GLY A 211 -16.72 -10.61 21.89
N ILE A 212 -16.02 -9.52 22.24
CA ILE A 212 -15.73 -8.43 21.30
C ILE A 212 -14.72 -8.90 20.25
N GLU A 213 -15.11 -8.89 18.98
CA GLU A 213 -14.21 -9.22 17.88
C GLU A 213 -13.05 -8.21 17.76
N THR A 214 -11.84 -8.69 17.45
CA THR A 214 -10.65 -7.81 17.25
C THR A 214 -10.90 -6.76 16.17
N PHE A 215 -11.69 -7.09 15.16
CA PHE A 215 -12.08 -6.16 14.12
C PHE A 215 -12.90 -4.98 14.66
N LYS A 216 -13.77 -5.19 15.65
CA LYS A 216 -14.51 -4.10 16.31
C LYS A 216 -13.62 -3.18 17.13
N VAL A 217 -12.56 -3.73 17.72
CA VAL A 217 -11.51 -2.94 18.36
C VAL A 217 -10.78 -2.11 17.29
N LEU A 218 -10.40 -2.71 16.16
CA LEU A 218 -9.80 -1.97 15.05
C LEU A 218 -10.72 -0.85 14.52
N GLU A 219 -12.02 -1.10 14.41
CA GLU A 219 -13.02 -0.08 14.01
C GLU A 219 -13.04 1.11 14.99
N ALA A 220 -13.07 0.83 16.29
CA ALA A 220 -12.99 1.86 17.34
C ALA A 220 -11.67 2.65 17.31
N MET A 221 -10.60 2.05 16.77
CA MET A 221 -9.29 2.66 16.60
C MET A 221 -9.13 3.42 15.28
N THR A 222 -10.10 3.34 14.37
CA THR A 222 -9.97 3.86 13.00
C THR A 222 -10.74 5.16 12.83
N THR A 223 -10.00 6.25 12.55
CA THR A 223 -10.61 7.56 12.32
C THR A 223 -11.22 7.66 10.92
N LYS A 224 -12.24 8.52 10.76
CA LYS A 224 -12.83 8.82 9.46
C LYS A 224 -11.83 9.40 8.45
N THR A 225 -10.77 10.06 8.93
CA THR A 225 -9.72 10.62 8.08
C THR A 225 -8.92 9.54 7.34
N CYS A 226 -8.91 8.30 7.84
CA CYS A 226 -8.26 7.16 7.19
C CYS A 226 -8.98 6.71 5.90
N LYS A 227 -10.22 7.19 5.65
CA LYS A 227 -11.03 6.88 4.45
C LYS A 227 -11.24 5.37 4.21
N GLU A 228 -11.21 4.60 5.27
CA GLU A 228 -11.56 3.17 5.25
C GLU A 228 -13.08 2.98 5.12
N THR A 229 -13.51 1.74 4.89
CA THR A 229 -14.94 1.38 4.84
C THR A 229 -15.64 1.48 6.20
N PHE A 230 -14.88 1.54 7.29
CA PHE A 230 -15.36 1.57 8.68
C PHE A 230 -14.59 2.62 9.48
N HIS A 231 -15.19 3.10 10.56
CA HIS A 231 -14.62 4.13 11.42
C HIS A 231 -15.41 4.22 12.73
N TYR A 232 -14.86 4.93 13.72
CA TYR A 232 -15.39 4.92 15.08
C TYR A 232 -16.67 5.75 15.32
N GLU A 233 -17.13 6.62 14.41
CA GLU A 233 -18.22 7.60 14.67
C GLU A 233 -19.49 6.96 15.25
N SER A 234 -19.91 5.81 14.71
CA SER A 234 -21.08 5.08 15.23
C SER A 234 -20.85 4.53 16.65
N LEU A 235 -19.63 4.06 16.93
CA LEU A 235 -19.26 3.54 18.24
C LEU A 235 -19.12 4.66 19.28
N GLU A 236 -18.60 5.82 18.87
CA GLU A 236 -18.55 7.03 19.69
C GLU A 236 -19.94 7.50 20.06
N THR A 237 -20.86 7.58 19.09
CA THR A 237 -22.26 7.99 19.34
C THR A 237 -22.94 7.09 20.36
N LEU A 238 -22.73 5.77 20.23
CA LEU A 238 -23.23 4.79 21.19
C LEU A 238 -22.58 4.94 22.57
N GLY A 239 -21.26 5.11 22.60
CA GLY A 239 -20.47 5.29 23.82
C GLY A 239 -20.86 6.54 24.60
N ASP A 240 -21.07 7.67 23.92
CA ASP A 240 -21.53 8.93 24.52
C ASP A 240 -22.91 8.77 25.17
N SER A 241 -23.85 8.13 24.47
CA SER A 241 -25.19 7.85 24.99
C SER A 241 -25.14 6.94 26.22
N PHE A 242 -24.32 5.89 26.16
CA PHE A 242 -24.13 4.97 27.28
C PHE A 242 -23.49 5.64 28.49
N LEU A 243 -22.44 6.44 28.30
CA LEU A 243 -21.76 7.18 29.37
C LEU A 243 -22.71 8.18 30.03
N LYS A 244 -23.47 8.93 29.23
CA LYS A 244 -24.51 9.84 29.74
C LYS A 244 -25.53 9.09 30.60
N TYR A 245 -26.01 7.95 30.13
CA TYR A 245 -26.95 7.12 30.89
C TYR A 245 -26.35 6.58 32.19
N ALA A 246 -25.21 5.91 32.12
CA ALA A 246 -24.56 5.27 33.27
C ALA A 246 -24.18 6.28 34.37
N VAL A 247 -23.59 7.42 33.99
CA VAL A 247 -23.26 8.49 34.95
C VAL A 247 -24.52 9.13 35.52
N SER A 248 -25.57 9.33 34.72
CA SER A 248 -26.85 9.88 35.22
C SER A 248 -27.49 8.95 36.24
N GLN A 249 -27.53 7.63 35.97
CA GLN A 249 -28.03 6.62 36.90
C GLN A 249 -27.22 6.63 38.20
N GLN A 250 -25.89 6.58 38.10
CA GLN A 250 -25.02 6.58 39.28
C GLN A 250 -25.23 7.84 40.13
N LEU A 251 -25.31 9.02 39.51
CA LEU A 251 -25.53 10.29 40.22
C LEU A 251 -26.92 10.34 40.86
N PHE A 252 -27.96 9.86 40.18
CA PHE A 252 -29.32 9.80 40.71
C PHE A 252 -29.39 8.92 41.95
N TYR A 253 -28.79 7.73 41.92
CA TYR A 253 -28.73 6.83 43.08
C TYR A 253 -27.88 7.40 44.23
N THR A 254 -26.76 8.08 43.92
CA THR A 254 -25.82 8.56 44.93
C THR A 254 -26.30 9.85 45.61
N TYR A 255 -27.01 10.73 44.90
CA TYR A 255 -27.39 12.07 45.36
C TYR A 255 -28.91 12.29 45.30
N GLN A 256 -29.69 11.44 45.98
CA GLN A 256 -31.15 11.43 45.92
C GLN A 256 -31.83 12.76 46.29
N ASN A 257 -31.17 13.59 47.12
CA ASN A 257 -31.71 14.88 47.59
C ASN A 257 -31.29 16.07 46.72
N HIS A 258 -30.54 15.86 45.64
CA HIS A 258 -30.10 16.93 44.76
C HIS A 258 -31.11 17.15 43.63
N HIS A 259 -31.37 18.41 43.29
CA HIS A 259 -32.20 18.77 42.15
C HIS A 259 -31.45 18.56 40.82
N GLU A 260 -32.22 18.42 39.74
CA GLU A 260 -31.73 18.07 38.40
C GLU A 260 -30.59 18.96 37.89
N GLY A 261 -30.66 20.27 38.12
CA GLY A 261 -29.64 21.22 37.69
C GLY A 261 -28.26 20.90 38.27
N LEU A 262 -28.18 20.61 39.58
CA LEU A 262 -26.94 20.26 40.25
C LEU A 262 -26.39 18.90 39.81
N LEU A 263 -27.28 17.94 39.51
CA LEU A 263 -26.91 16.64 38.95
C LEU A 263 -26.37 16.78 37.52
N SER A 264 -26.97 17.66 36.71
CA SER A 264 -26.53 17.94 35.34
C SER A 264 -25.12 18.54 35.29
N VAL A 265 -24.84 19.53 36.16
CA VAL A 265 -23.50 20.14 36.28
C VAL A 265 -22.46 19.10 36.71
N LYS A 266 -22.81 18.21 37.67
CA LYS A 266 -21.92 17.11 38.09
C LYS A 266 -21.68 16.12 36.96
N ARG A 267 -22.72 15.75 36.22
CA ARG A 267 -22.62 14.85 35.07
C ARG A 267 -21.66 15.41 34.03
N GLU A 268 -21.89 16.65 33.58
CA GLU A 268 -21.05 17.33 32.58
C GLU A 268 -19.59 17.38 33.01
N LYS A 269 -19.31 17.67 34.29
CA LYS A 269 -17.94 17.66 34.80
C LYS A 269 -17.26 16.29 34.68
N ILE A 270 -17.99 15.21 34.94
CA ILE A 270 -17.48 13.83 34.85
C ILE A 270 -17.25 13.45 33.38
N ILE A 271 -18.22 13.71 32.50
CA ILE A 271 -18.18 13.27 31.09
C ILE A 271 -17.56 14.30 30.13
N SER A 272 -17.05 15.43 30.64
CA SER A 272 -16.42 16.44 29.80
C SER A 272 -15.22 15.87 29.04
N ASN A 273 -14.97 16.39 27.83
CA ASN A 273 -13.87 15.95 26.98
C ASN A 273 -12.52 16.06 27.69
N ALA A 274 -12.32 17.11 28.51
CA ALA A 274 -11.11 17.27 29.30
C ALA A 274 -10.94 16.16 30.34
N SER A 275 -12.01 15.77 31.05
CA SER A 275 -12.00 14.66 32.02
C SER A 275 -11.75 13.32 31.34
N LEU A 276 -12.47 13.03 30.25
CA LEU A 276 -12.32 11.80 29.47
C LEU A 276 -10.93 11.69 28.81
N CYS A 277 -10.39 12.82 28.32
CA CYS A 277 -9.06 12.86 27.72
C CYS A 277 -7.97 12.58 28.75
N LYS A 278 -8.07 13.20 29.93
CA LYS A 278 -7.17 12.92 31.06
C LYS A 278 -7.22 11.46 31.48
N LEU A 279 -8.42 10.87 31.53
CA LEU A 279 -8.63 9.46 31.83
C LEU A 279 -7.96 8.58 30.77
N GLY A 280 -8.20 8.85 29.48
CA GLY A 280 -7.60 8.12 28.35
C GLY A 280 -6.08 8.17 28.33
N CYS A 281 -5.49 9.33 28.66
CA CYS A 281 -4.04 9.47 28.84
C CYS A 281 -3.52 8.58 29.97
N GLY A 282 -4.26 8.48 31.08
CA GLY A 282 -3.91 7.61 32.21
C GLY A 282 -3.90 6.12 31.85
N PHE A 283 -4.80 5.71 30.96
CA PHE A 283 -4.86 4.33 30.44
C PHE A 283 -3.81 4.03 29.35
N ARG A 284 -2.91 4.97 29.03
CA ARG A 284 -1.88 4.83 27.99
C ARG A 284 -2.44 4.45 26.62
N LEU A 285 -3.63 4.96 26.28
CA LEU A 285 -4.12 4.88 24.91
C LEU A 285 -3.09 5.59 24.01
N PRO A 286 -2.52 4.91 22.98
CA PRO A 286 -1.50 5.51 22.10
C PRO A 286 -1.91 6.87 21.56
N VAL A 287 -0.96 7.76 21.23
CA VAL A 287 -1.24 9.14 20.75
C VAL A 287 -2.11 9.17 19.47
N ILE A 288 -2.21 8.08 18.72
CA ILE A 288 -3.16 7.89 17.62
C ILE A 288 -4.64 8.00 18.11
N PHE A 289 -4.89 7.70 19.38
CA PHE A 289 -6.16 7.85 20.08
C PHE A 289 -6.40 9.26 20.65
N LEU A 290 -5.39 10.14 20.69
CA LEU A 290 -5.59 11.50 21.22
C LEU A 290 -6.33 12.40 20.24
N SER A 291 -6.24 12.15 18.93
CA SER A 291 -7.17 12.78 17.95
C SER A 291 -8.63 12.30 18.09
N LEU A 292 -8.85 11.17 18.77
CA LEU A 292 -10.16 10.56 19.04
C LEU A 292 -10.89 11.21 20.24
N LEU A 293 -10.19 12.03 21.03
CA LEU A 293 -10.74 12.78 22.18
C LEU A 293 -10.66 14.30 22.02
N LEU A 294 -9.98 14.78 20.96
CA LEU A 294 -9.77 16.20 20.67
C LEU A 294 -10.75 16.77 19.61
N LEU A 295 -11.68 15.96 19.10
CA LEU A 295 -12.70 16.39 18.13
C LEU A 295 -14.14 16.49 18.69
N LEU A 296 -14.27 16.41 20.01
CA LEU A 296 -15.44 16.93 20.74
C LEU A 296 -15.06 18.26 21.40
#